data_AF-A0A925DSX6-F1
#
_entry.id   AF-A0A925DSX6-F1
#
_cell.length_a   1.000
_cell.length_b   1.000
_cell.length_c   1.000
_cell.angle_alpha   90.00
_cell.angle_beta   90.00
_cell.angle_gamma   90.00
#
_symmetry.space_group_name_H-M   'P 1'
#
loop_
_entity.id
_entity.type
_entity.pdbx_description
1 polymer ?
#
loop_
_entity_poly.entity_id
_entity_poly.type
_entity_poly.pdbx_seq_one_letter_code
_entity_poly.pdbx_strand_id
1 'polypeptide(L)'
;NTKNCLSSLKEKGFKIVATTPHEKDCTLKELPIDNKFALVFGTEKEGISKDVFEMADAYVKIPMYGFTESFNISVCAALCMYELTERIRSSSSIQSKLSEEEKTDVYLSWLRHSISKVEFIEKDFLNKEN
;
A
#
# COMPACT_ATOMS: atom_id res chain seq x y z
N ASN A 1 -15.50 -10.30 -0.53
CA ASN A 1 -14.14 -10.26 0.08
C ASN A 1 -13.66 -8.82 0.28
N THR A 2 -13.90 -7.92 -0.69
CA THR A 2 -13.49 -6.50 -0.63
C THR A 2 -13.93 -5.80 0.66
N LYS A 3 -15.22 -5.81 1.02
CA LYS A 3 -15.69 -5.20 2.28
C LYS A 3 -14.98 -5.71 3.52
N ASN A 4 -14.72 -7.01 3.61
CA ASN A 4 -14.04 -7.61 4.76
C ASN A 4 -12.57 -7.13 4.84
N CYS A 5 -11.88 -7.07 3.70
CA CYS A 5 -10.52 -6.53 3.63
C CYS A 5 -10.49 -5.05 4.06
N LEU A 6 -11.38 -4.23 3.51
CA LEU A 6 -11.47 -2.80 3.85
C LEU A 6 -11.82 -2.59 5.33
N SER A 7 -12.75 -3.36 5.88
CA SER A 7 -13.11 -3.30 7.30
C SER A 7 -11.91 -3.66 8.18
N SER A 8 -11.19 -4.73 7.86
CA SER A 8 -9.99 -5.14 8.61
C SER A 8 -8.87 -4.09 8.54
N LEU A 9 -8.70 -3.41 7.40
CA LEU A 9 -7.75 -2.31 7.27
C LEU A 9 -8.17 -1.11 8.14
N LYS A 10 -9.45 -0.75 8.13
CA LYS A 10 -9.98 0.32 8.97
C LYS A 10 -9.83 0.01 10.46
N GLU A 11 -10.09 -1.23 10.89
CA GLU A 11 -9.85 -1.69 12.28
C GLU A 11 -8.37 -1.55 12.70
N LYS A 12 -7.44 -1.70 11.75
CA LYS A 12 -6.00 -1.49 11.97
C LYS A 12 -5.57 -0.01 11.90
N GLY A 13 -6.53 0.91 11.78
CA GLY A 13 -6.30 2.35 11.75
C GLY A 13 -5.86 2.91 10.39
N PHE A 14 -6.06 2.16 9.29
CA PHE A 14 -5.80 2.69 7.94
C PHE A 14 -6.98 3.50 7.44
N LYS A 15 -6.70 4.69 6.90
CA LYS A 15 -7.64 5.41 6.02
C LYS A 15 -7.65 4.78 4.63
N ILE A 16 -8.83 4.51 4.09
CA ILE A 16 -8.98 3.95 2.74
C ILE A 16 -8.98 5.10 1.74
N VAL A 17 -8.00 5.11 0.84
CA VAL A 17 -7.84 6.16 -0.17
C VAL A 17 -8.06 5.55 -1.55
N ALA A 18 -9.16 5.88 -2.20
CA ALA A 18 -9.52 5.30 -3.49
C ALA A 18 -9.00 6.17 -4.65
N THR A 19 -8.33 5.55 -5.62
CA THR A 19 -7.87 6.26 -6.82
C THR A 19 -8.97 6.26 -7.88
N THR A 20 -9.42 7.44 -8.32
CA THR A 20 -10.45 7.58 -9.35
C THR A 20 -10.27 8.88 -10.12
N PRO A 21 -10.47 8.90 -11.46
CA PRO A 21 -10.46 10.14 -12.22
C PRO A 21 -11.76 10.95 -12.07
N HIS A 22 -12.84 10.32 -11.57
CA HIS A 22 -14.19 10.87 -11.63
C HIS A 22 -14.59 11.70 -10.41
N GLU A 23 -13.90 11.55 -9.28
CA GLU A 23 -14.16 12.34 -8.07
C GLU A 23 -13.20 13.52 -7.94
N LYS A 24 -13.69 14.60 -7.32
CA LYS A 24 -12.91 15.82 -7.07
C LYS A 24 -12.75 16.03 -5.57
N ASP A 25 -11.90 15.21 -4.96
CA ASP A 25 -11.50 15.38 -3.57
C ASP A 25 -10.09 15.97 -3.50
N CYS A 26 -9.03 15.18 -3.74
CA CYS A 26 -7.67 15.71 -3.71
C CYS A 26 -6.74 15.13 -4.79
N THR A 27 -5.60 15.77 -4.99
CA THR A 27 -4.47 15.25 -5.78
C THR A 27 -3.47 14.53 -4.88
N LEU A 28 -2.53 13.79 -5.49
CA LEU A 28 -1.43 13.16 -4.76
C LEU A 28 -0.58 14.12 -3.92
N LYS A 29 -0.55 15.41 -4.26
CA LYS A 29 0.17 16.46 -3.53
C LYS A 29 -0.57 16.95 -2.29
N GLU A 30 -1.90 16.90 -2.35
CA GLU A 30 -2.80 17.39 -1.32
C GLU A 30 -3.18 16.28 -0.32
N LEU A 31 -3.05 15.01 -0.72
CA LEU A 31 -3.36 13.87 0.15
C LEU A 31 -2.58 13.99 1.48
N PRO A 32 -3.27 13.95 2.64
CA PRO A 32 -2.62 13.91 3.94
C PRO A 32 -1.78 12.63 4.11
N ILE A 33 -0.54 12.80 4.53
CA ILE A 33 0.43 11.71 4.77
C ILE A 33 0.78 11.56 6.25
N ASP A 34 -0.01 12.18 7.12
CA ASP A 34 0.18 12.23 8.57
C ASP A 34 -0.31 10.96 9.30
N ASN A 35 -1.11 10.12 8.64
CA ASN A 35 -1.70 8.91 9.19
C ASN A 35 -1.47 7.69 8.27
N LYS A 36 -1.70 6.48 8.79
CA LYS A 36 -1.71 5.26 7.98
C LYS A 36 -2.81 5.34 6.93
N PHE A 37 -2.49 5.06 5.68
CA PHE A 37 -3.45 5.00 4.59
C PHE A 37 -3.20 3.79 3.69
N ALA A 38 -4.27 3.28 3.10
CA ALA A 38 -4.25 2.21 2.11
C ALA A 38 -4.76 2.76 0.78
N LEU A 39 -3.90 2.80 -0.23
CA LEU A 39 -4.30 3.16 -1.58
C LEU A 39 -5.03 1.99 -2.24
N VAL A 40 -6.22 2.26 -2.77
CA VAL A 40 -7.02 1.28 -3.49
C VAL A 40 -7.13 1.68 -4.95
N PHE A 41 -6.65 0.79 -5.80
CA PHE A 41 -6.67 0.94 -7.25
C PHE A 41 -7.84 0.15 -7.85
N GLY A 42 -8.53 0.79 -8.78
CA GLY A 42 -9.60 0.17 -9.55
C GLY A 42 -9.09 -0.76 -10.65
N THR A 43 -9.97 -1.57 -11.23
CA THR A 43 -9.66 -2.37 -12.42
C THR A 43 -9.60 -1.50 -13.67
N GLU A 44 -8.91 -1.96 -14.73
CA GLU A 44 -8.73 -1.19 -15.97
C GLU A 44 -10.05 -0.79 -16.65
N LYS A 45 -11.11 -1.59 -16.48
CA LYS A 45 -12.38 -1.41 -17.19
C LYS A 45 -13.46 -0.74 -16.35
N GLU A 46 -13.61 -1.16 -15.10
CA GLU A 46 -14.70 -0.70 -14.23
C GLU A 46 -14.24 0.29 -13.17
N GLY A 47 -12.93 0.56 -13.07
CA GLY A 47 -12.39 1.38 -12.00
C GLY A 47 -12.61 0.73 -10.64
N ILE A 48 -12.84 1.55 -9.62
CA ILE A 48 -13.08 1.10 -8.24
C ILE A 48 -14.48 0.51 -8.10
N SER A 49 -14.62 -0.57 -7.34
CA SER A 49 -15.94 -1.17 -7.09
C SER A 49 -16.80 -0.27 -6.20
N LYS A 50 -18.12 -0.47 -6.26
CA LYS A 50 -19.08 0.24 -5.39
C LYS A 50 -18.74 0.10 -3.90
N ASP A 51 -18.26 -1.07 -3.49
CA ASP A 51 -17.83 -1.32 -2.11
C ASP A 51 -16.65 -0.43 -1.70
N VAL A 52 -15.67 -0.24 -2.60
CA VAL A 52 -14.52 0.65 -2.35
C VAL A 52 -15.00 2.10 -2.30
N PHE A 53 -15.86 2.49 -3.24
CA PHE A 53 -16.45 3.83 -3.28
C PHE A 53 -17.17 4.16 -1.97
N GLU A 54 -18.11 3.33 -1.54
CA GLU A 54 -18.89 3.57 -0.31
C GLU A 54 -18.03 3.58 0.97
N MET A 55 -16.90 2.88 0.98
CA MET A 55 -16.05 2.72 2.16
C MET A 55 -14.80 3.61 2.14
N ALA A 56 -14.55 4.37 1.06
CA ALA A 56 -13.39 5.26 0.97
C ALA A 56 -13.52 6.43 1.94
N ASP A 57 -12.40 6.78 2.59
CA ASP A 57 -12.30 7.96 3.45
C ASP A 57 -11.80 9.19 2.68
N ALA A 58 -11.14 8.97 1.53
CA ALA A 58 -10.72 10.02 0.61
C ALA A 58 -10.61 9.48 -0.82
N TYR A 59 -10.70 10.39 -1.80
CA TYR A 59 -10.49 10.10 -3.20
C TYR A 59 -9.28 10.86 -3.74
N VAL A 60 -8.44 10.16 -4.49
CA VAL A 60 -7.28 10.76 -5.14
C VAL A 60 -7.40 10.61 -6.64
N LYS A 61 -7.15 11.72 -7.33
CA LYS A 61 -6.98 11.73 -8.78
C LYS A 61 -5.56 12.13 -9.16
N ILE A 62 -5.10 11.56 -10.27
CA ILE A 62 -3.91 12.05 -10.97
C ILE A 62 -4.43 12.99 -12.07
N PRO A 63 -4.06 14.28 -12.07
CA PRO A 63 -4.47 15.20 -13.13
C PRO A 63 -4.03 14.69 -14.51
N MET A 64 -4.99 14.63 -15.43
CA MET A 64 -4.76 14.24 -16.82
C MET A 64 -5.22 15.36 -17.75
N TYR A 65 -4.49 15.52 -18.84
CA TYR A 65 -4.80 16.50 -19.90
C TYR A 65 -4.91 15.74 -21.22
N GLY A 66 -6.01 15.94 -21.94
CA GLY A 66 -6.28 15.28 -23.22
C GLY A 66 -7.56 14.45 -23.21
N PHE A 67 -7.71 13.56 -24.18
CA PHE A 67 -8.92 12.75 -24.39
C PHE A 67 -8.92 11.44 -23.59
N THR A 68 -7.80 11.05 -22.99
CA THR A 68 -7.71 9.84 -22.17
C THR A 68 -8.19 10.12 -20.76
N GLU A 69 -9.05 9.22 -20.26
CA GLU A 69 -9.69 9.40 -18.95
C GLU A 69 -8.90 8.77 -17.79
N SER A 70 -7.94 7.88 -18.10
CA SER A 70 -7.11 7.22 -17.10
C SER A 70 -5.75 6.80 -17.65
N PHE A 71 -4.77 6.66 -16.76
CA PHE A 71 -3.53 5.94 -17.03
C PHE A 71 -3.75 4.43 -16.96
N ASN A 72 -2.81 3.65 -17.51
CA ASN A 72 -2.70 2.24 -17.17
C ASN A 72 -2.54 2.08 -15.64
N ILE A 73 -3.16 1.03 -15.08
CA ILE A 73 -3.17 0.81 -13.63
C ILE A 73 -1.77 0.73 -13.02
N SER A 74 -0.80 0.11 -13.72
CA SER A 74 0.58 0.01 -13.23
C SER A 74 1.29 1.37 -13.24
N VAL A 75 1.01 2.21 -14.25
CA VAL A 75 1.55 3.58 -14.34
C VAL A 75 0.95 4.45 -13.23
N CYS A 76 -0.35 4.33 -12.98
CA CYS A 76 -1.02 5.00 -11.88
C CYS A 76 -0.40 4.61 -10.53
N ALA A 77 -0.22 3.30 -10.28
CA ALA A 77 0.41 2.81 -9.06
C ALA A 77 1.83 3.34 -8.90
N ALA A 78 2.65 3.33 -9.96
CA ALA A 78 4.02 3.84 -9.94
C ALA A 78 4.07 5.34 -9.62
N LEU A 79 3.22 6.16 -10.25
CA LEU A 79 3.14 7.60 -9.98
C LEU A 79 2.72 7.89 -8.53
N CYS A 80 1.70 7.19 -8.03
CA CYS A 80 1.26 7.30 -6.65
C CYS A 80 2.40 6.96 -5.67
N MET A 81 3.05 5.81 -5.87
CA MET A 81 4.14 5.36 -5.00
C MET A 81 5.32 6.31 -5.03
N TYR A 82 5.71 6.80 -6.20
CA TYR A 82 6.84 7.72 -6.36
C TYR A 82 6.61 9.03 -5.59
N GLU A 83 5.52 9.74 -5.90
CA GLU A 83 5.20 11.04 -5.29
C GLU A 83 5.02 10.91 -3.76
N LEU A 84 4.26 9.91 -3.30
CA LEU A 84 4.01 9.75 -1.87
C LEU A 84 5.27 9.33 -1.11
N THR A 85 6.10 8.47 -1.70
CA THR A 85 7.39 8.09 -1.08
C THR A 85 8.32 9.28 -0.98
N GLU A 86 8.39 10.12 -2.01
CA GLU A 86 9.19 11.35 -1.98
C GLU A 86 8.72 12.29 -0.87
N ARG A 87 7.41 12.55 -0.80
CA ARG A 87 6.81 13.41 0.23
C ARG A 87 7.02 12.86 1.65
N ILE A 88 6.82 11.56 1.85
CA ILE A 88 7.01 10.91 3.15
C ILE A 88 8.49 10.99 3.58
N ARG A 89 9.43 10.72 2.68
CA ARG A 89 10.88 10.76 3.00
C ARG A 89 11.40 12.17 3.25
N SER A 90 10.84 13.16 2.57
CA SER A 90 11.20 14.58 2.74
C SER A 90 10.59 15.20 4.00
N SER A 91 9.52 14.59 4.54
CA SER A 91 8.86 15.08 5.75
C SER A 91 9.64 14.68 7.00
N SER A 92 10.16 15.66 7.74
CA SER A 92 10.86 15.41 9.02
C SER A 92 9.92 14.91 10.13
N SER A 93 8.60 15.08 9.99
CA SER A 93 7.61 14.70 11.01
C SER A 93 7.14 13.26 10.91
N ILE A 94 7.41 12.56 9.80
CA ILE A 94 6.92 11.21 9.56
C ILE A 94 8.06 10.22 9.82
N GLN A 95 8.06 9.64 11.01
CA GLN A 95 8.99 8.59 11.39
C GLN A 95 8.50 7.23 10.90
N SER A 96 8.29 7.09 9.58
CA SER A 96 7.85 5.84 8.96
C SER A 96 9.01 4.85 8.82
N LYS A 97 9.50 4.32 9.94
CA LYS A 97 10.50 3.25 9.98
C LYS A 97 9.95 2.11 10.82
N LEU A 98 10.12 0.89 10.30
CA LEU A 98 9.94 -0.32 11.08
C LEU A 98 10.88 -0.28 12.30
N SER A 99 10.42 -0.84 13.42
CA SER A 99 11.27 -1.12 14.58
C SER A 99 12.39 -2.10 14.20
N GLU A 100 13.46 -2.17 15.00
CA GLU A 100 14.53 -3.14 14.73
C GLU A 100 14.04 -4.60 14.79
N GLU A 101 13.05 -4.87 15.64
CA GLU A 101 12.37 -6.17 15.73
C GLU A 101 11.59 -6.46 14.44
N GLU A 102 10.76 -5.53 13.98
CA GLU A 102 10.00 -5.67 12.73
C GLU A 102 10.91 -5.83 11.51
N LYS A 103 12.05 -5.11 11.46
CA LYS A 103 13.04 -5.28 10.39
C LYS A 103 13.65 -6.68 10.40
N THR A 104 13.96 -7.20 11.59
CA THR A 104 14.52 -8.54 11.76
C THR A 104 13.52 -9.59 11.29
N ASP A 105 12.25 -9.46 11.65
CA ASP A 105 11.19 -10.38 11.23
C ASP A 105 11.01 -10.39 9.71
N VAL A 106 10.99 -9.21 9.08
CA VAL A 106 10.89 -9.09 7.62
C VAL A 106 12.12 -9.70 6.95
N TYR A 107 13.32 -9.48 7.48
CA TYR A 107 14.56 -10.05 6.95
C TYR A 107 14.60 -11.58 7.07
N LEU A 108 14.21 -12.12 8.22
CA LEU A 108 14.11 -13.57 8.43
C LEU A 108 13.08 -14.20 7.49
N SER A 109 11.92 -13.55 7.33
CA SER A 109 10.91 -13.99 6.35
C SER A 109 11.49 -14.03 4.93
N TRP A 110 12.22 -13.00 4.52
CA TRP A 110 12.86 -12.96 3.20
C TRP A 110 13.92 -14.05 3.02
N LEU A 111 14.76 -14.30 4.04
CA LEU A 111 15.76 -15.37 4.02
C LEU A 111 15.10 -16.75 3.85
N ARG A 112 14.01 -17.01 4.57
CA ARG A 112 13.25 -18.27 4.47
C ARG A 112 12.71 -18.54 3.06
N HIS A 113 12.26 -17.50 2.37
CA HIS A 113 11.76 -17.63 1.00
C HIS A 113 12.88 -17.71 -0.05
N SER A 114 14.07 -17.17 0.27
CA SER A 114 15.20 -17.10 -0.67
C SER A 114 16.08 -18.36 -0.65
N ILE A 115 16.07 -19.11 0.45
CA ILE A 115 16.90 -20.31 0.62
C ILE A 115 16.05 -21.57 0.33
N SER A 116 16.48 -22.37 -0.65
CA SER A 116 15.86 -23.67 -0.91
C SER A 116 16.07 -24.61 0.28
N LYS A 117 15.02 -25.34 0.68
CA LYS A 117 15.01 -26.29 1.81
C LYS A 117 15.32 -25.67 3.18
N VAL A 118 14.94 -24.42 3.41
CA VAL A 118 15.21 -23.74 4.69
C VAL A 118 14.68 -24.52 5.91
N GLU A 119 13.54 -25.21 5.77
CA GLU A 119 12.95 -26.03 6.83
C GLU A 119 13.88 -27.17 7.31
N PHE A 120 14.68 -27.73 6.39
CA PHE A 120 15.65 -28.76 6.74
C PHE A 120 16.85 -28.17 7.47
N ILE A 121 17.28 -26.98 7.07
CA ILE A 121 18.39 -26.26 7.72
C ILE A 121 17.99 -25.83 9.14
N GLU A 122 16.77 -25.30 9.31
CA GLU A 122 16.23 -24.92 10.62
C GLU A 122 16.10 -26.14 11.54
N LYS A 123 15.59 -27.28 11.03
CA LYS A 123 15.53 -28.53 11.79
C LYS A 123 16.91 -29.06 12.17
N ASP A 124 17.87 -29.05 11.25
CA ASP A 124 19.22 -29.56 11.51
C ASP A 124 19.98 -28.68 12.51
N PHE A 125 19.72 -27.37 12.50
CA PHE A 125 20.25 -26.42 13.49
C PHE A 125 19.66 -26.66 14.89
N LEU A 126 18.33 -26.73 15.00
CA LEU A 126 17.64 -26.99 16.28
C LEU A 126 17.98 -28.38 16.87
N ASN A 127 18.25 -29.37 16.03
CA ASN A 127 18.67 -30.70 16.46
C ASN A 127 20.15 -30.76 16.91
N LYS A 128 20.98 -29.76 16.56
CA LYS A 128 22.39 -29.66 17.00
C LYS A 128 22.58 -28.87 18.30
N GLU A 129 21.58 -28.08 18.69
CA GLU A 129 21.57 -27.34 19.98
C GLU A 129 20.90 -28.13 21.13
N ASN A 130 20.37 -29.33 20.86
CA ASN A 130 19.96 -30.32 21.87
C ASN A 130 21.00 -31.44 22.00
#